data_AF-A0A1Y0FRI4-F1
#
_entry.id   AF-A0A1Y0FRI4-F1
#
_cell.length_a   1.000
_cell.length_b   1.000
_cell.length_c   1.000
_cell.angle_alpha   90.00
_cell.angle_beta   90.00
_cell.angle_gamma   90.00
#
_symmetry.space_group_name_H-M   'P 1'
#
loop_
_entity.id
_entity.type
_entity.pdbx_description
1 polymer ?
#
loop_
_entity_poly.entity_id
_entity_poly.type
_entity_poly.pdbx_seq_one_letter_code
_entity_poly.pdbx_strand_id
1 'polypeptide(L)'
;MDFDAWEADLAAGTATHACGFVLKIEGNPRNPSSVDPGKFPPDLSFADQARLLRCGMEFLAKAASDNGATHYSSKSGYARADDPRMAAIKAREEEAKRYAERSDKPKRSVLSLKKSS
;
A
#
# COMPACT_ATOMS: atom_id res chain seq x y z
N MET A 1 -5.11 -5.75 26.01
CA MET A 1 -3.90 -6.23 25.32
C MET A 1 -3.27 -5.03 24.62
N ASP A 2 -1.95 -4.90 24.68
CA ASP A 2 -1.24 -3.85 23.95
C ASP A 2 -0.97 -4.35 22.53
N PHE A 3 -1.47 -3.64 21.50
CA PHE A 3 -1.35 -4.07 20.10
C PHE A 3 -0.12 -3.46 19.41
N ASP A 4 0.63 -2.60 20.10
CA ASP A 4 1.77 -1.87 19.54
C ASP A 4 3.12 -2.44 20.02
N ALA A 5 3.10 -3.37 20.97
CA ALA A 5 4.27 -4.02 21.55
C ALA A 5 4.89 -5.10 20.62
N TRP A 6 5.40 -4.67 19.46
CA TRP A 6 6.06 -5.51 18.46
C TRP A 6 7.57 -5.30 18.41
N GLU A 7 8.28 -6.39 18.16
CA GLU A 7 9.71 -6.42 17.85
C GLU A 7 9.90 -7.03 16.44
N ALA A 8 10.69 -6.38 15.58
CA ALA A 8 10.91 -6.81 14.21
C ALA A 8 12.36 -7.29 14.02
N ASP A 9 12.50 -8.50 13.50
CA ASP A 9 13.72 -8.99 12.88
C ASP A 9 13.56 -8.91 11.35
N LEU A 10 14.06 -7.80 10.79
CA LEU A 10 14.01 -7.54 9.35
C LEU A 10 14.94 -8.47 8.55
N ALA A 11 15.97 -9.06 9.17
CA ALA A 11 16.86 -9.99 8.48
C ALA A 11 16.17 -11.34 8.26
N ALA A 12 15.39 -11.79 9.26
CA ALA A 12 14.59 -13.01 9.17
C ALA A 12 13.18 -12.80 8.59
N GLY A 13 12.76 -11.55 8.36
CA GLY A 13 11.39 -11.23 7.93
C GLY A 13 10.33 -11.60 8.96
N THR A 14 10.68 -11.54 10.25
CA THR A 14 9.84 -12.02 11.35
C THR A 14 9.51 -10.89 12.31
N ALA A 15 8.27 -10.83 12.81
CA ALA A 15 7.88 -9.95 13.91
C ALA A 15 7.32 -10.76 15.07
N THR A 16 7.70 -10.38 16.28
CA THR A 16 7.28 -11.04 17.51
C THR A 16 6.56 -10.03 18.37
N HIS A 17 5.40 -10.40 18.87
CA HIS A 17 4.61 -9.59 19.80
C HIS A 17 4.91 -9.99 21.24
N ALA A 18 4.76 -9.06 22.18
CA ALA A 18 4.97 -9.31 23.61
C ALA A 18 4.15 -10.49 24.19
N CYS A 19 3.03 -10.87 23.55
CA CYS A 19 2.24 -12.03 23.96
C CYS A 19 2.80 -13.39 23.50
N GLY A 20 3.93 -13.39 22.78
CA GLY A 20 4.54 -14.60 22.21
C GLY A 20 3.99 -15.00 20.84
N PHE A 21 3.09 -14.19 20.25
CA PHE A 21 2.66 -14.37 18.88
C PHE A 21 3.79 -14.00 17.92
N VAL A 22 4.00 -14.84 16.91
CA VAL A 22 5.07 -14.68 15.92
C VAL A 22 4.44 -14.58 14.54
N LEU A 23 4.89 -13.62 13.76
CA LEU A 23 4.47 -13.39 12.40
C LEU A 23 5.68 -13.48 11.50
N LYS A 24 5.72 -14.49 10.63
CA LYS A 24 6.77 -14.63 9.62
C LYS A 24 6.22 -14.21 8.26
N ILE A 25 6.93 -13.33 7.59
CA ILE A 25 6.60 -12.87 6.24
C ILE A 25 7.68 -13.34 5.28
N GLU A 26 7.27 -13.98 4.19
CA GLU A 26 8.17 -14.30 3.09
C GLU A 26 8.01 -13.31 1.94
N GLY A 27 9.14 -12.88 1.38
CA GLY A 27 9.21 -11.88 0.33
C GLY A 27 9.18 -10.46 0.89
N ASN A 28 8.46 -9.56 0.21
CA ASN A 28 8.43 -8.15 0.57
C ASN A 28 7.44 -7.88 1.72
N PRO A 29 7.84 -7.28 2.86
CA PRO A 29 6.93 -6.95 3.96
C PRO A 29 5.72 -6.08 3.57
N ARG A 30 5.84 -5.26 2.52
CA ARG A 30 4.77 -4.40 2.00
C ARG A 30 3.86 -5.09 0.99
N ASN A 31 4.35 -6.17 0.37
CA ASN A 31 3.59 -7.01 -0.55
C ASN A 31 4.02 -8.47 -0.33
N PRO A 32 3.57 -9.07 0.78
CA PRO A 32 4.05 -10.39 1.21
C PRO A 32 3.63 -11.45 0.20
N SER A 33 4.56 -12.35 -0.13
CA SER A 33 4.24 -13.50 -0.98
C SER A 33 3.56 -14.60 -0.16
N SER A 34 3.93 -14.70 1.12
CA SER A 34 3.30 -15.56 2.11
C SER A 34 3.36 -14.89 3.48
N VAL A 35 2.33 -15.16 4.29
CA VAL A 35 2.24 -14.72 5.69
C VAL A 35 1.94 -15.96 6.52
N ASP A 36 2.85 -16.28 7.45
CA ASP A 36 2.74 -17.42 8.35
C ASP A 36 2.57 -16.93 9.79
N PRO A 37 1.31 -16.91 10.31
CA PRO A 37 1.04 -16.57 11.69
C PRO A 37 1.22 -17.79 12.60
N GLY A 38 2.05 -17.64 13.63
CA GLY A 38 2.36 -18.68 14.59
C GLY A 38 2.04 -18.28 16.03
N LYS A 39 1.73 -19.29 16.86
CA LYS A 39 1.60 -19.14 18.33
C LYS A 39 0.54 -18.11 18.76
N PHE A 40 -0.68 -18.20 18.22
CA PHE A 40 -1.79 -17.42 18.76
C PHE A 40 -2.06 -17.79 20.23
N PRO A 41 -2.22 -16.79 21.12
CA PRO A 41 -2.69 -17.03 22.47
C PRO A 41 -4.10 -17.66 22.46
N PRO A 42 -4.35 -18.71 23.27
CA PRO A 42 -5.60 -19.47 23.23
C PRO A 42 -6.82 -18.68 23.70
N ASP A 43 -6.61 -17.64 24.51
CA ASP A 43 -7.68 -16.85 25.13
C ASP A 43 -8.15 -15.66 24.26
N LEU A 44 -7.62 -15.53 23.05
CA LEU A 44 -7.97 -14.42 22.15
C LEU A 44 -9.19 -14.73 21.29
N SER A 45 -10.10 -13.75 21.23
CA SER A 45 -11.22 -13.79 20.28
C SER A 45 -10.71 -13.74 18.83
N PHE A 46 -11.47 -14.28 17.88
CA PHE A 46 -11.14 -14.20 16.46
C PHE A 46 -10.94 -12.76 15.96
N ALA A 47 -11.70 -11.80 16.51
CA ALA A 47 -11.56 -10.40 16.18
C ALA A 47 -10.21 -9.84 16.63
N ASP A 48 -9.75 -10.22 17.82
CA ASP A 48 -8.46 -9.78 18.34
C ASP A 48 -7.29 -10.48 17.65
N GLN A 49 -7.44 -11.76 17.27
CA GLN A 49 -6.46 -12.46 16.44
C GLN A 49 -6.25 -11.75 15.09
N ALA A 50 -7.34 -11.34 14.44
CA ALA A 50 -7.27 -10.58 13.18
C ALA A 50 -6.65 -9.19 13.36
N ARG A 51 -6.97 -8.50 14.46
CA ARG A 51 -6.33 -7.21 14.81
C ARG A 51 -4.84 -7.37 15.04
N LEU A 52 -4.44 -8.38 15.81
CA LEU A 52 -3.04 -8.69 16.08
C LEU A 52 -2.27 -8.93 14.77
N LEU A 53 -2.82 -9.77 13.88
CA LEU A 53 -2.24 -10.03 12.56
C LEU A 53 -2.04 -8.74 11.77
N ARG A 54 -3.07 -7.89 11.70
CA ARG A 54 -3.03 -6.63 10.97
C ARG A 54 -1.97 -5.68 11.54
N CYS A 55 -1.94 -5.51 12.86
CA CYS A 55 -0.96 -4.65 13.54
C CYS A 55 0.47 -5.14 13.28
N GLY A 56 0.72 -6.46 13.34
CA GLY A 56 2.04 -7.03 13.05
C GLY A 56 2.49 -6.81 11.61
N MET A 57 1.58 -6.95 10.64
CA MET A 57 1.89 -6.68 9.22
C MET A 57 2.17 -5.19 8.97
N GLU A 58 1.37 -4.30 9.55
CA GLU A 58 1.57 -2.85 9.44
C GLU A 58 2.90 -2.42 10.08
N PHE A 59 3.25 -3.01 11.23
CA PHE A 59 4.54 -2.79 11.89
C PHE A 59 5.72 -3.25 11.03
N LEU A 60 5.69 -4.45 10.47
CA LEU A 60 6.74 -4.95 9.56
C LEU A 60 6.87 -4.10 8.29
N ALA A 61 5.76 -3.71 7.69
CA ALA A 61 5.76 -2.86 6.50
C ALA A 61 6.34 -1.46 6.78
N LYS A 62 6.05 -0.91 7.98
CA LYS A 62 6.62 0.36 8.43
C LYS A 62 8.12 0.23 8.70
N ALA A 63 8.53 -0.78 9.46
CA ALA A 63 9.94 -1.04 9.77
C ALA A 63 10.78 -1.26 8.50
N ALA A 64 10.24 -1.95 7.50
CA ALA A 64 10.90 -2.12 6.20
C ALA A 64 10.99 -0.82 5.39
N SER A 65 9.99 0.06 5.50
CA SER A 65 9.98 1.37 4.82
C SER A 65 10.98 2.35 5.44
N ASP A 66 11.11 2.34 6.77
CA ASP A 66 12.02 3.21 7.50
C ASP A 66 13.49 2.81 7.29
N ASN A 67 13.76 1.52 7.06
CA ASN A 67 15.12 0.99 6.84
C ASN A 67 15.64 1.16 5.39
N GLY A 68 14.97 1.98 4.57
CA GLY A 68 15.42 2.33 3.21
C GLY A 68 15.46 1.15 2.23
N ALA A 69 14.95 -0.02 2.63
CA ALA A 69 14.90 -1.21 1.80
C ALA A 69 13.82 -1.02 0.73
N THR A 70 14.23 -0.35 -0.34
CA THR A 70 13.66 -0.39 -1.68
C THR A 70 12.27 0.22 -1.87
N HIS A 71 12.29 1.40 -2.50
CA HIS A 71 11.16 1.98 -3.25
C HIS A 71 10.70 1.03 -4.37
N TYR A 72 9.94 0.00 -4.02
CA TYR A 72 9.20 -0.77 -5.02
C TYR A 72 7.81 -0.18 -5.17
N SER A 73 7.59 0.35 -6.37
CA SER A 73 6.37 1.00 -6.85
C SER A 73 5.15 0.08 -6.71
N SER A 74 4.47 0.10 -5.56
CA SER A 74 3.09 -0.35 -5.50
C SER A 74 2.25 0.62 -6.34
N LYS A 75 1.84 0.15 -7.52
CA LYS A 75 0.89 0.81 -8.41
C LYS A 75 -0.51 0.73 -7.78
N SER A 76 -0.67 1.24 -6.57
CA SER A 76 -1.93 1.28 -5.85
C SER A 76 -1.84 2.34 -4.76
N GLY A 77 -2.67 3.37 -4.91
CA GLY A 77 -3.31 4.09 -3.81
C GLY A 77 -2.43 5.04 -3.00
N TYR A 78 -2.72 6.34 -3.17
CA TYR A 78 -2.31 7.47 -2.32
C TYR A 78 -0.85 7.90 -2.45
N ALA A 79 -0.56 8.63 -3.53
CA ALA A 79 0.62 9.49 -3.58
C ALA A 79 0.56 10.48 -2.40
N ARG A 80 1.54 10.42 -1.51
CA ARG A 80 1.70 11.42 -0.45
C ARG A 80 2.04 12.76 -1.11
N ALA A 81 1.56 13.85 -0.54
CA ALA A 81 1.76 15.20 -1.10
C ALA A 81 3.24 15.58 -1.30
N ASP A 82 4.15 14.91 -0.59
CA ASP A 82 5.60 15.12 -0.62
C ASP A 82 6.36 14.19 -1.59
N ASP A 83 5.65 13.36 -2.38
CA ASP A 83 6.32 12.44 -3.31
C ASP A 83 6.97 13.23 -4.48
N PRO A 84 8.27 13.04 -4.78
CA PRO A 84 8.95 13.73 -5.87
C PRO A 84 8.33 13.47 -7.26
N ARG A 85 7.52 12.41 -7.42
CA ARG A 85 6.76 12.12 -8.64
C ARG A 85 5.58 13.06 -8.85
N MET A 86 5.14 13.78 -7.82
CA MET A 86 4.03 14.74 -7.92
C MET A 86 4.38 15.90 -8.85
N ALA A 87 5.64 16.33 -8.90
CA ALA A 87 6.09 17.36 -9.84
C ALA A 87 5.94 16.90 -11.30
N ALA A 88 6.29 15.64 -11.59
CA ALA A 88 6.13 15.06 -12.91
C ALA A 88 4.66 14.88 -13.31
N ILE A 89 3.80 14.52 -12.35
CA ILE A 89 2.35 14.42 -12.57
C ILE A 89 1.75 15.79 -12.86
N LYS A 90 2.10 16.80 -12.05
CA LYS A 90 1.61 18.18 -12.21
C LYS A 90 2.03 18.77 -13.56
N ALA A 91 3.28 18.58 -13.98
CA ALA A 91 3.76 19.03 -15.28
C ALA A 91 2.96 18.40 -16.44
N ARG A 92 2.62 17.10 -16.34
CA ARG A 92 1.80 16.41 -17.33
C ARG A 92 0.35 16.89 -17.36
N GLU A 93 -0.22 17.22 -16.19
CA GLU A 93 -1.57 17.81 -16.10
C GLU A 93 -1.63 19.22 -16.69
N GLU A 94 -0.60 20.04 -16.47
CA GLU A 94 -0.50 21.40 -17.05
C GLU A 94 -0.36 21.35 -18.57
N GLU A 95 0.41 20.41 -19.10
CA GLU A 95 0.50 20.18 -20.55
C GLU A 95 -0.84 19.73 -21.14
N ALA A 96 -1.55 18.83 -20.45
CA ALA A 96 -2.89 18.41 -20.86
C ALA A 96 -3.89 19.57 -20.88
N LYS A 97 -3.84 20.47 -19.88
CA LYS A 97 -4.67 21.70 -19.84
C LYS A 97 -4.34 22.66 -20.99
N ARG A 98 -3.06 22.88 -21.30
CA ARG A 98 -2.66 23.69 -22.47
C ARG A 98 -3.17 23.11 -23.77
N TYR A 99 -3.10 21.79 -23.95
CA TYR A 99 -3.72 21.13 -25.10
C TYR A 99 -5.24 21.24 -25.08
N ALA A 100 -5.87 21.25 -23.90
CA ALA A 100 -7.30 21.41 -23.72
C ALA A 100 -7.80 22.85 -23.96
N GLU A 101 -6.96 23.85 -23.87
CA GLU A 101 -7.34 25.26 -24.08
C GLU A 101 -6.99 25.77 -25.48
N ARG A 102 -6.27 24.98 -26.29
CA ARG A 102 -6.01 25.34 -27.70
C ARG A 102 -7.34 25.56 -28.44
N SER A 103 -7.51 26.76 -28.99
CA SER A 103 -8.66 27.14 -29.83
C SER A 103 -8.65 26.45 -31.21
N ASP A 104 -7.48 25.97 -31.64
CA ASP A 104 -7.26 25.25 -32.90
C ASP A 104 -7.35 23.73 -32.70
N LYS A 105 -8.46 23.28 -32.13
CA LYS A 105 -8.73 21.84 -31.96
C LYS A 105 -9.62 21.35 -33.10
N PRO A 106 -9.30 20.21 -33.72
CA PRO A 106 -10.19 19.61 -34.69
C PRO A 106 -11.51 19.22 -34.01
N LYS A 107 -12.63 19.68 -34.57
CA LYS A 107 -13.96 19.25 -34.12
C LYS A 107 -14.07 17.74 -34.35
N ARG A 108 -14.13 16.98 -33.27
CA ARG A 108 -14.41 15.55 -33.33
C ARG A 108 -15.88 15.35 -33.65
N SER A 109 -16.18 14.55 -34.67
CA SER A 109 -17.54 14.12 -34.95
C SER A 109 -18.03 13.26 -33.77
N VAL A 110 -19.13 13.67 -33.16
CA VAL A 110 -19.82 12.84 -32.17
C VAL A 110 -20.63 11.82 -32.95
N LEU A 111 -20.28 10.54 -32.84
CA LEU A 111 -21.11 9.44 -33.33
C LEU A 111 -22.38 9.40 -32.47
N SER A 112 -23.45 10.03 -32.96
CA SER A 112 -24.77 9.88 -32.35
C SER A 112 -25.27 8.48 -32.68
N LEU A 113 -25.33 7.60 -31.67
CA LEU A 113 -26.06 6.35 -31.81
C LEU A 113 -27.55 6.70 -31.93
N LYS A 114 -28.06 6.70 -33.17
CA LYS A 114 -29.49 6.81 -33.44
C LYS A 114 -30.15 5.55 -32.88
N LYS A 115 -30.86 5.69 -31.75
CA LYS A 115 -31.63 4.60 -31.16
C LYS A 115 -32.77 4.27 -32.12
N SER A 116 -32.65 3.16 -32.83
CA SER A 116 -33.75 2.56 -33.59
C SER A 116 -34.81 2.10 -32.60
N SER A 117 -36.01 2.66 -32.71
CA SER A 117 -37.22 2.22 -32.00
C SER A 117 -38.07 1.36 -32.91
#